data_AF-A0A8R1WNS6-F1
#
_entry.id   AF-A0A8R1WNS6-F1
#
_cell.length_a   1.000
_cell.length_b   1.000
_cell.length_c   1.000
_cell.angle_alpha   90.00
_cell.angle_beta   90.00
_cell.angle_gamma   90.00
#
_symmetry.space_group_name_H-M   'P 1'
#
loop_
_entity.id
_entity.type
_entity.pdbx_description
1 polymer ?
#
loop_
_entity_poly.entity_id
_entity_poly.type
_entity_poly.pdbx_seq_one_letter_code
_entity_poly.pdbx_strand_id
1 'polypeptide(L)'
;MEQVTKYLIIIASVMTVKLTVTESKNDTKPRIDRRYFHVPMFVNICDIEDRRSKVHCYCDNNKPKMATRADCWVFGGGITEDDPIWPNFSSQSELEHLIFNARSDDALTFIPAKAIVRLDKLKHVTIQFGTIKRIPPYAFTNSSTLRQIVLKSTKITKLEKHAFSRLMMLSNLSLDDNQIEELKRESFYNLPNLHILHLSNNNISLIHEGCFKHLNNLIELRLDYNYISVVTREMFEGLENLSKLNLRHNKLTMIGNLAFTELWGLKELMLDNNAIEYISERAFGGLAQLRKLWLSGNRLTTFYEDALEDMRSLVVLDLRNNLLETISYEAIRPLVENVKSSSAAVYLEGNPLDCNCRLSWIYVLRNETQESTLRHALEKVSCIQDPESDRHLNDHVEATNAKDNVLADENYDYYDRNDDYGQRNKFKTNNAVKLLDIPLDTLPCPKDLLQSVEESYGHPVQNEIRLKAFSGGSFLYHRSLLIALPLLFL
;
A
#
# COMPACT_ATOMS: atom_id res chain seq x y z
N MET A 1 46.66 62.45 -11.81
CA MET A 1 46.92 63.82 -11.34
C MET A 1 45.61 64.57 -11.18
N GLU A 2 44.70 64.32 -10.22
CA GLU A 2 44.69 63.46 -9.03
C GLU A 2 43.40 62.64 -8.92
N GLN A 3 43.48 61.45 -8.29
CA GLN A 3 42.33 60.79 -7.63
C GLN A 3 42.74 59.66 -6.65
N VAL A 4 44.00 59.62 -6.22
CA VAL A 4 44.55 58.57 -5.32
C VAL A 4 44.51 58.97 -3.84
N THR A 5 44.32 60.27 -3.56
CA THR A 5 44.44 60.94 -2.26
C THR A 5 43.24 60.78 -1.31
N LYS A 6 42.36 59.78 -1.53
CA LYS A 6 41.25 59.47 -0.60
C LYS A 6 41.33 58.11 0.11
N TYR A 7 42.32 57.26 -0.20
CA TYR A 7 42.48 55.94 0.44
C TYR A 7 43.60 55.83 1.49
N LEU A 8 44.20 56.96 1.91
CA LEU A 8 45.37 57.00 2.81
C LEU A 8 45.11 57.53 4.23
N ILE A 9 43.85 57.73 4.63
CA ILE A 9 43.50 58.36 5.93
C ILE A 9 42.96 57.36 6.98
N ILE A 10 42.57 56.14 6.59
CA ILE A 10 41.97 55.12 7.50
C ILE A 10 42.94 53.95 7.80
N ILE A 11 44.25 54.18 7.69
CA ILE A 11 45.31 53.20 8.03
C ILE A 11 46.27 53.75 9.12
N ALA A 12 46.05 54.98 9.60
CA ALA A 12 46.93 55.69 10.53
C ALA A 12 46.42 55.80 11.98
N SER A 13 45.45 54.99 12.39
CA SER A 13 44.82 55.03 13.73
C SER A 13 45.26 53.92 14.69
N VAL A 14 46.45 53.31 14.47
CA VAL A 14 47.05 52.31 15.36
C VAL A 14 48.43 52.80 15.84
N MET A 15 48.44 53.84 16.68
CA MET A 15 49.62 54.22 17.47
C MET A 15 49.35 54.07 18.97
N THR A 16 49.86 52.97 19.52
CA THR A 16 50.64 52.95 20.77
C THR A 16 50.14 53.79 21.94
N VAL A 17 48.94 53.49 22.46
CA VAL A 17 48.61 53.81 23.85
C VAL A 17 49.48 52.96 24.78
N LYS A 18 50.60 53.52 25.26
CA LYS A 18 51.38 52.94 26.36
C LYS A 18 50.56 53.02 27.65
N LEU A 19 49.95 51.92 28.07
CA LEU A 19 49.45 51.78 29.43
C LEU A 19 50.62 51.55 30.39
N THR A 20 51.06 52.62 31.05
CA THR A 20 52.00 52.55 32.18
C THR A 20 51.27 51.99 33.40
N VAL A 21 51.42 50.68 33.65
CA VAL A 21 50.92 50.05 34.87
C VAL A 21 51.85 50.41 36.03
N THR A 22 51.37 51.23 36.96
CA THR A 22 52.03 51.48 38.25
C THR A 22 51.80 50.29 39.18
N GLU A 23 52.87 49.72 39.76
CA GLU A 23 52.74 48.65 40.75
C GLU A 23 52.07 49.15 42.04
N SER A 24 50.85 48.71 42.28
CA SER A 24 50.19 48.82 43.58
C SER A 24 50.20 47.44 44.25
N LYS A 25 51.18 47.20 45.13
CA LYS A 25 51.18 46.00 46.00
C LYS A 25 49.91 46.00 46.86
N ASN A 26 49.11 44.94 46.75
CA ASN A 26 48.07 44.63 47.72
C ASN A 26 47.93 43.10 47.85
N ASP A 27 48.30 42.56 49.00
CA ASP A 27 48.49 41.12 49.22
C ASP A 27 47.17 40.40 49.58
N THR A 28 46.33 40.14 48.58
CA THR A 28 45.22 39.18 48.69
C THR A 28 45.14 38.30 47.46
N LYS A 29 45.72 37.09 47.52
CA LYS A 29 45.63 36.09 46.44
C LYS A 29 44.19 35.57 46.29
N PRO A 30 43.51 35.79 45.15
CA PRO A 30 42.33 34.99 44.83
C PRO A 30 42.79 33.55 44.52
N ARG A 31 42.13 32.55 45.09
CA ARG A 31 42.31 31.16 44.64
C ARG A 31 41.67 31.00 43.27
N ILE A 32 42.44 31.26 42.21
CA ILE A 32 42.05 30.93 40.83
C ILE A 32 42.03 29.40 40.71
N ASP A 33 40.83 28.83 40.81
CA ASP A 33 40.57 27.42 40.56
C ASP A 33 40.84 27.13 39.06
N ARG A 34 42.04 26.61 38.76
CA ARG A 34 42.46 26.25 37.40
C ARG A 34 41.76 24.97 36.92
N ARG A 35 40.43 25.03 36.78
CA ARG A 35 39.71 24.10 35.92
C ARG A 35 40.12 24.40 34.49
N TYR A 36 40.81 23.46 33.89
CA TYR A 36 41.19 23.54 32.49
C TYR A 36 39.91 23.62 31.65
N PHE A 37 39.68 24.76 31.00
CA PHE A 37 38.77 24.83 29.86
C PHE A 37 39.43 24.06 28.71
N HIS A 38 39.26 22.74 28.74
CA HIS A 38 39.70 21.88 27.66
C HIS A 38 38.84 22.22 26.45
N VAL A 39 39.46 22.83 25.43
CA VAL A 39 38.85 22.87 24.09
C VAL A 39 38.51 21.43 23.73
N PRO A 40 37.26 21.12 23.32
CA PRO A 40 36.87 19.74 23.10
C PRO A 40 37.78 19.06 22.09
N MET A 41 38.39 17.94 22.51
CA MET A 41 38.83 16.95 21.54
C MET A 41 37.59 16.48 20.76
N PHE A 42 37.82 16.12 19.50
CA PHE A 42 36.88 15.49 18.58
C PHE A 42 35.98 14.45 19.29
N VAL A 43 34.75 14.84 19.63
CA VAL A 43 33.83 14.00 20.41
C VAL A 43 33.31 12.89 19.51
N ASN A 44 33.55 11.65 19.90
CA ASN A 44 33.07 10.49 19.16
C ASN A 44 31.65 10.11 19.59
N ILE A 45 30.68 10.08 18.67
CA ILE A 45 29.27 9.78 18.99
C ILE A 45 29.06 8.41 19.65
N CYS A 46 29.97 7.46 19.41
CA CYS A 46 29.92 6.10 19.96
C CYS A 46 30.41 6.00 21.42
N ASP A 47 31.13 7.00 21.92
CA ASP A 47 31.80 6.99 23.23
C ASP A 47 31.23 8.05 24.19
N ILE A 48 29.98 8.51 23.96
CA ILE A 48 29.34 9.54 24.79
C ILE A 48 28.81 8.91 26.09
N GLU A 49 29.62 8.95 27.14
CA GLU A 49 29.26 8.50 28.50
C GLU A 49 28.47 9.54 29.33
N ASP A 50 28.47 10.83 28.94
CA ASP A 50 27.78 11.88 29.70
C ASP A 50 26.26 11.69 29.64
N ARG A 51 25.68 11.28 30.77
CA ARG A 51 24.24 11.09 31.00
C ARG A 51 23.38 12.34 30.82
N ARG A 52 23.99 13.51 30.59
CA ARG A 52 23.32 14.77 30.23
C ARG A 52 23.18 14.95 28.73
N SER A 53 23.81 14.12 27.91
CA SER A 53 23.65 14.15 26.46
C SER A 53 22.21 13.84 26.08
N LYS A 54 21.64 14.64 25.17
CA LYS A 54 20.32 14.36 24.59
C LYS A 54 20.37 13.27 23.51
N VAL A 55 21.56 12.86 23.06
CA VAL A 55 21.75 11.77 22.10
C VAL A 55 22.83 10.81 22.58
N HIS A 56 22.54 9.51 22.57
CA HIS A 56 23.54 8.45 22.75
C HIS A 56 23.45 7.48 21.57
N CYS A 57 24.58 7.16 20.93
CA CYS A 57 24.64 6.29 19.76
C CYS A 57 25.35 4.97 20.08
N TYR A 58 24.70 3.86 19.76
CA TYR A 58 25.29 2.52 19.77
C TYR A 58 25.81 2.21 18.37
N CYS A 59 27.13 2.01 18.26
CA CYS A 59 27.82 1.78 16.99
C CYS A 59 28.20 0.30 16.83
N ASP A 60 28.32 -0.17 15.58
CA ASP A 60 28.93 -1.47 15.25
C ASP A 60 30.43 -1.52 15.59
N ASN A 61 31.11 -0.36 15.60
CA ASN A 61 32.49 -0.22 16.02
C ASN A 61 32.71 1.14 16.69
N ASN A 62 33.19 1.14 17.93
CA ASN A 62 33.45 2.38 18.66
C ASN A 62 34.63 3.19 18.10
N LYS A 63 35.59 2.58 17.40
CA LYS A 63 36.79 3.31 16.94
C LYS A 63 36.42 4.46 15.98
N PRO A 64 37.00 5.66 16.11
CA PRO A 64 36.73 6.78 15.22
C PRO A 64 36.97 6.44 13.75
N LYS A 65 36.04 6.85 12.88
CA LYS A 65 36.01 6.55 11.43
C LYS A 65 36.08 5.05 11.11
N MET A 66 35.43 4.21 11.91
CA MET A 66 35.32 2.77 11.67
C MET A 66 33.91 2.18 11.86
N ALA A 67 32.94 2.95 12.36
CA ALA A 67 31.55 2.53 12.42
C ALA A 67 30.91 2.58 11.02
N THR A 68 30.24 1.51 10.60
CA THR A 68 29.41 1.48 9.39
C THR A 68 27.92 1.61 9.72
N ARG A 69 27.53 1.38 10.99
CA ARG A 69 26.16 1.49 11.48
C ARG A 69 26.10 2.14 12.86
N ALA A 70 25.20 3.11 13.02
CA ALA A 70 24.87 3.70 14.33
C ALA A 70 23.36 3.70 14.59
N ASP A 71 22.98 3.35 15.83
CA ASP A 71 21.62 3.42 16.36
C ASP A 71 21.58 4.45 17.50
N CYS A 72 20.99 5.61 17.23
CA CYS A 72 21.07 6.80 18.07
C CYS A 72 19.75 7.10 18.77
N TRP A 73 19.75 7.02 20.10
CA TRP A 73 18.60 7.31 20.94
C TRP A 73 18.59 8.79 21.30
N VAL A 74 17.50 9.47 20.96
CA VAL A 74 17.26 10.88 21.28
C VAL A 74 16.32 10.96 22.48
N PHE A 75 16.76 11.62 23.54
CA PHE A 75 16.05 11.72 24.81
C PHE A 75 15.32 13.07 24.94
N GLY A 76 14.30 13.11 25.79
CA GLY A 76 13.45 14.29 25.98
C GLY A 76 14.15 15.52 26.57
N GLY A 77 13.40 16.62 26.63
CA GLY A 77 13.89 17.96 26.94
C GLY A 77 14.29 18.76 25.70
N GLY A 78 13.70 18.49 24.53
CA GLY A 78 13.87 19.22 23.27
C GLY A 78 15.31 19.47 22.84
N ILE A 79 15.91 18.60 22.02
CA ILE A 79 17.14 18.96 21.32
C ILE A 79 16.85 20.05 20.27
N THR A 80 17.81 20.93 20.01
CA THR A 80 17.68 22.03 19.04
C THR A 80 18.42 21.73 17.75
N GLU A 81 17.98 22.33 16.63
CA GLU A 81 18.71 22.25 15.36
C GLU A 81 20.16 22.75 15.47
N ASP A 82 20.44 23.70 16.36
CA ASP A 82 21.78 24.27 16.61
C ASP A 82 22.58 23.56 17.71
N ASP A 83 22.15 22.38 18.17
CA ASP A 83 22.89 21.61 19.17
C ASP A 83 24.29 21.19 18.64
N PRO A 84 25.38 21.39 19.41
CA PRO A 84 26.74 21.07 18.99
C PRO A 84 27.00 19.56 18.77
N ILE A 85 26.08 18.67 19.12
CA ILE A 85 26.21 17.23 18.85
C ILE A 85 26.08 16.87 17.37
N TRP A 86 25.31 17.63 16.57
CA TRP A 86 25.09 17.30 15.14
C TRP A 86 26.38 17.34 14.30
N PRO A 87 27.27 18.36 14.44
CA PRO A 87 28.62 18.30 13.89
C PRO A 87 29.42 17.04 14.21
N ASN A 88 29.26 16.47 15.40
CA ASN A 88 30.10 15.38 15.90
C ASN A 88 29.83 14.04 15.21
N PHE A 89 28.73 13.89 14.47
CA PHE A 89 28.50 12.70 13.63
C PHE A 89 29.60 12.45 12.60
N SER A 90 30.33 13.51 12.21
CA SER A 90 31.56 13.39 11.40
C SER A 90 32.71 12.62 12.09
N SER A 91 32.54 12.19 13.35
CA SER A 91 33.44 11.23 14.01
C SER A 91 33.41 9.84 13.37
N GLN A 92 32.33 9.51 12.66
CA GLN A 92 32.15 8.24 11.97
C GLN A 92 31.82 8.46 10.48
N SER A 93 32.82 8.95 9.72
CA SER A 93 32.70 9.21 8.27
C SER A 93 32.42 7.97 7.40
N GLU A 94 32.53 6.77 7.98
CA GLU A 94 32.28 5.49 7.32
C GLU A 94 30.83 4.98 7.48
N LEU A 95 29.94 5.74 8.16
CA LEU A 95 28.55 5.34 8.37
C LEU A 95 27.81 5.19 7.03
N GLU A 96 27.33 3.98 6.78
CA GLU A 96 26.42 3.65 5.67
C GLU A 96 24.97 3.55 6.15
N HIS A 97 24.74 3.26 7.43
CA HIS A 97 23.44 3.13 8.07
C HIS A 97 23.35 4.01 9.34
N LEU A 98 22.33 4.87 9.43
CA LEU A 98 22.05 5.71 10.59
C LEU A 98 20.58 5.62 11.00
N ILE A 99 20.32 5.30 12.27
CA ILE A 99 18.98 5.20 12.86
C ILE A 99 18.86 6.24 13.98
N PHE A 100 17.75 6.98 14.01
CA PHE A 100 17.37 7.86 15.12
C PHE A 100 16.07 7.39 15.77
N ASN A 101 16.14 7.04 17.05
CA ASN A 101 15.02 6.57 17.86
C ASN A 101 14.66 7.64 18.91
N ALA A 102 13.55 8.35 18.73
CA ALA A 102 13.09 9.36 19.68
C ALA A 102 12.35 8.69 20.86
N ARG A 103 12.74 9.02 22.11
CA ARG A 103 12.18 8.39 23.32
C ARG A 103 10.93 9.09 23.87
N SER A 104 10.66 10.32 23.45
CA SER A 104 9.48 11.10 23.84
C SER A 104 9.06 12.03 22.71
N ASP A 105 7.81 12.47 22.74
CA ASP A 105 7.21 13.36 21.73
C ASP A 105 8.03 14.64 21.48
N ASP A 106 8.69 15.18 22.51
CA ASP A 106 9.50 16.39 22.43
C ASP A 106 10.97 16.13 22.05
N ALA A 107 11.41 14.87 21.98
CA ALA A 107 12.82 14.52 21.83
C ALA A 107 13.40 14.89 20.45
N LEU A 108 12.63 14.70 19.36
CA LEU A 108 13.07 15.03 18.00
C LEU A 108 11.91 15.57 17.15
N THR A 109 11.94 16.86 16.85
CA THR A 109 10.86 17.60 16.15
C THR A 109 11.21 17.97 14.70
N PHE A 110 12.41 17.62 14.22
CA PHE A 110 12.97 18.01 12.91
C PHE A 110 13.83 16.88 12.31
N ILE A 111 14.10 16.96 11.01
CA ILE A 111 15.08 16.09 10.32
C ILE A 111 16.50 16.60 10.67
N PRO A 112 17.40 15.81 11.28
CA PRO A 112 18.72 16.26 11.74
C PRO A 112 19.73 16.41 10.59
N ALA A 113 19.40 17.24 9.60
CA ALA A 113 20.15 17.43 8.36
C ALA A 113 21.62 17.82 8.60
N LYS A 114 21.94 18.58 9.66
CA LYS A 114 23.32 18.98 10.00
C LYS A 114 24.25 17.80 10.36
N ALA A 115 23.69 16.66 10.78
CA ALA A 115 24.43 15.41 10.94
C ALA A 115 24.49 14.62 9.61
N ILE A 116 23.34 14.43 8.96
CA ILE A 116 23.18 13.64 7.72
C ILE A 116 24.04 14.20 6.57
N VAL A 117 24.15 15.53 6.44
CA VAL A 117 24.85 16.22 5.34
C VAL A 117 26.38 16.09 5.38
N ARG A 118 26.95 15.48 6.44
CA ARG A 118 28.40 15.31 6.64
C ARG A 118 28.87 13.86 6.52
N LEU A 119 27.97 12.95 6.14
CA LEU A 119 28.21 11.52 6.08
C LEU A 119 28.19 11.06 4.62
N ASP A 120 29.28 11.32 3.90
CA ASP A 120 29.35 11.14 2.44
C ASP A 120 29.03 9.69 1.98
N LYS A 121 29.30 8.70 2.85
CA LYS A 121 29.05 7.27 2.60
C LYS A 121 27.64 6.78 3.00
N LEU A 122 26.81 7.66 3.54
CA LEU A 122 25.50 7.30 4.10
C LEU A 122 24.51 6.87 3.01
N LYS A 123 24.06 5.61 3.10
CA LYS A 123 23.11 5.01 2.16
C LYS A 123 21.71 4.94 2.73
N HIS A 124 21.57 4.73 4.04
CA HIS A 124 20.30 4.42 4.68
C HIS A 124 20.08 5.26 5.94
N VAL A 125 19.01 6.05 5.94
CA VAL A 125 18.55 6.82 7.11
C VAL A 125 17.20 6.31 7.56
N THR A 126 17.08 6.07 8.87
CA THR A 126 15.81 5.73 9.53
C THR A 126 15.58 6.70 10.69
N ILE A 127 14.37 7.26 10.81
CA ILE A 127 13.96 8.07 11.95
C ILE A 127 12.62 7.54 12.45
N GLN A 128 12.51 7.28 13.75
CA GLN A 128 11.35 6.68 14.38
C GLN A 128 10.87 7.47 15.61
N PHE A 129 9.55 7.45 15.83
CA PHE A 129 8.86 7.96 17.03
C PHE A 129 8.99 9.47 17.33
N GLY A 130 9.54 10.26 16.40
CA GLY A 130 9.63 11.72 16.53
C GLY A 130 8.30 12.45 16.32
N THR A 131 8.31 13.78 16.38
CA THR A 131 7.15 14.65 16.09
C THR A 131 7.46 15.65 14.98
N ILE A 132 7.97 15.12 13.87
CA ILE A 132 8.41 15.87 12.69
C ILE A 132 7.19 16.26 11.84
N LYS A 133 6.38 17.20 12.35
CA LYS A 133 5.06 17.56 11.80
C LYS A 133 5.07 17.96 10.31
N ARG A 134 6.21 18.42 9.79
CA ARG A 134 6.40 18.83 8.39
C ARG A 134 7.79 18.45 7.91
N ILE A 135 7.91 18.05 6.65
CA ILE A 135 9.22 17.93 5.98
C ILE A 135 9.40 19.18 5.12
N PRO A 136 10.40 20.05 5.41
CA PRO A 136 10.64 21.27 4.64
C PRO A 136 11.17 20.94 3.23
N PRO A 137 11.14 21.90 2.29
CA PRO A 137 11.81 21.74 1.01
C PRO A 137 13.27 21.37 1.20
N TYR A 138 13.81 20.51 0.32
CA TYR A 138 15.25 20.25 0.24
C TYR A 138 15.88 19.65 1.52
N ALA A 139 15.10 18.99 2.39
CA ALA A 139 15.48 18.55 3.74
C ALA A 139 16.72 17.63 3.83
N PHE A 140 17.04 16.91 2.76
CA PHE A 140 18.18 15.97 2.66
C PHE A 140 19.23 16.42 1.62
N THR A 141 19.33 17.72 1.36
CA THR A 141 20.22 18.26 0.31
C THR A 141 21.69 17.94 0.56
N ASN A 142 22.42 17.72 -0.54
CA ASN A 142 23.81 17.27 -0.63
C ASN A 142 24.07 15.82 -0.15
N SER A 143 23.12 15.15 0.53
CA SER A 143 23.21 13.71 0.85
C SER A 143 22.85 12.82 -0.35
N SER A 144 23.50 13.06 -1.50
CA SER A 144 23.17 12.43 -2.79
C SER A 144 23.42 10.92 -2.85
N THR A 145 24.14 10.36 -1.89
CA THR A 145 24.45 8.93 -1.74
C THR A 145 23.35 8.12 -1.05
N LEU A 146 22.33 8.78 -0.49
CA LEU A 146 21.18 8.11 0.12
C LEU A 146 20.41 7.26 -0.90
N ARG A 147 20.18 6.00 -0.53
CA ARG A 147 19.44 4.96 -1.25
C ARG A 147 18.12 4.60 -0.59
N GLN A 148 18.02 4.73 0.73
CA GLN A 148 16.78 4.54 1.49
C GLN A 148 16.59 5.60 2.56
N ILE A 149 15.36 6.11 2.65
CA ILE A 149 14.87 6.96 3.75
C ILE A 149 13.62 6.30 4.33
N VAL A 150 13.59 6.12 5.65
CA VAL A 150 12.43 5.64 6.41
C VAL A 150 12.11 6.65 7.50
N LEU A 151 10.94 7.30 7.42
CA LEU A 151 10.45 8.22 8.45
C LEU A 151 9.14 7.67 8.99
N LYS A 152 9.24 6.89 10.07
CA LYS A 152 8.16 6.00 10.53
C LYS A 152 7.64 6.44 11.90
N SER A 153 6.32 6.50 12.09
CA SER A 153 5.73 6.91 13.38
C SER A 153 6.19 8.32 13.82
N THR A 154 6.49 9.18 12.85
CA THR A 154 7.08 10.52 13.05
C THR A 154 6.06 11.67 13.10
N LYS A 155 4.76 11.35 13.04
CA LYS A 155 3.62 12.31 13.05
C LYS A 155 3.74 13.41 11.99
N ILE A 156 4.29 13.07 10.81
CA ILE A 156 4.34 13.98 9.66
C ILE A 156 2.91 14.24 9.17
N THR A 157 2.54 15.52 9.06
CA THR A 157 1.23 15.94 8.52
C THR A 157 1.34 16.54 7.12
N LYS A 158 2.49 17.16 6.79
CA LYS A 158 2.67 17.93 5.55
C LYS A 158 4.03 17.67 4.91
N LEU A 159 3.99 17.36 3.61
CA LEU A 159 5.15 17.37 2.73
C LEU A 159 5.17 18.72 2.01
N GLU A 160 6.25 19.49 2.17
CA GLU A 160 6.44 20.72 1.39
C GLU A 160 6.96 20.39 -0.01
N LYS A 161 6.82 21.34 -0.95
CA LYS A 161 7.36 21.18 -2.30
C LYS A 161 8.84 20.84 -2.28
N HIS A 162 9.25 19.88 -3.11
CA HIS A 162 10.64 19.44 -3.25
C HIS A 162 11.28 18.89 -1.96
N ALA A 163 10.49 18.40 -0.99
CA ALA A 163 10.97 17.86 0.29
C ALA A 163 12.13 16.87 0.16
N PHE A 164 12.07 15.97 -0.81
CA PHE A 164 13.08 14.93 -1.09
C PHE A 164 13.95 15.20 -2.32
N SER A 165 13.85 16.37 -2.94
CA SER A 165 14.46 16.59 -4.25
C SER A 165 16.00 16.61 -4.22
N ARG A 166 16.63 16.35 -5.38
CA ARG A 166 18.07 16.15 -5.60
C ARG A 166 18.66 14.85 -5.06
N LEU A 167 17.85 13.95 -4.48
CA LEU A 167 18.29 12.63 -4.03
C LEU A 167 18.41 11.63 -5.19
N MET A 168 19.41 11.84 -6.06
CA MET A 168 19.58 11.11 -7.33
C MET A 168 19.76 9.60 -7.19
N MET A 169 20.16 9.09 -6.01
CA MET A 169 20.36 7.66 -5.75
C MET A 169 19.24 7.01 -4.90
N LEU A 170 18.23 7.78 -4.48
CA LEU A 170 17.16 7.28 -3.61
C LEU A 170 16.30 6.27 -4.37
N SER A 171 16.23 5.04 -3.84
CA SER A 171 15.52 3.91 -4.43
C SER A 171 14.28 3.50 -3.62
N ASN A 172 14.31 3.72 -2.30
CA ASN A 172 13.22 3.37 -1.39
C ASN A 172 12.89 4.55 -0.45
N LEU A 173 11.63 4.99 -0.43
CA LEU A 173 11.12 6.01 0.49
C LEU A 173 9.90 5.45 1.22
N SER A 174 10.02 5.29 2.54
CA SER A 174 8.91 4.89 3.43
C SER A 174 8.56 6.06 4.35
N LEU A 175 7.28 6.41 4.34
CA LEU A 175 6.63 7.44 5.16
C LEU A 175 5.44 6.84 5.93
N ASP A 176 5.51 5.54 6.20
CA ASP A 176 4.44 4.75 6.81
C ASP A 176 4.18 5.14 8.28
N ASP A 177 2.97 4.88 8.77
CA ASP A 177 2.55 5.21 10.13
C ASP A 177 2.72 6.71 10.44
N ASN A 178 2.24 7.60 9.57
CA ASN A 178 2.24 9.05 9.77
C ASN A 178 0.81 9.62 9.69
N GLN A 179 0.68 10.93 9.51
CA GLN A 179 -0.59 11.68 9.57
C GLN A 179 -0.75 12.57 8.34
N ILE A 180 -0.18 12.17 7.19
CA ILE A 180 -0.19 12.95 5.95
C ILE A 180 -1.61 12.97 5.38
N GLU A 181 -2.20 14.16 5.22
CA GLU A 181 -3.59 14.33 4.76
C GLU A 181 -3.69 14.51 3.23
N GLU A 182 -2.66 15.08 2.62
CA GLU A 182 -2.70 15.69 1.28
C GLU A 182 -1.37 15.49 0.54
N LEU A 183 -1.39 14.81 -0.62
CA LEU A 183 -0.21 14.65 -1.48
C LEU A 183 -0.20 15.72 -2.58
N LYS A 184 0.67 16.72 -2.42
CA LYS A 184 0.77 17.89 -3.31
C LYS A 184 1.62 17.63 -4.54
N ARG A 185 1.27 18.32 -5.63
CA ARG A 185 2.14 18.48 -6.81
C ARG A 185 3.56 18.85 -6.34
N GLU A 186 4.57 18.22 -6.93
CA GLU A 186 6.00 18.45 -6.65
C GLU A 186 6.53 18.02 -5.27
N SER A 187 5.74 17.32 -4.44
CA SER A 187 6.24 16.73 -3.17
C SER A 187 7.39 15.73 -3.41
N PHE A 188 7.22 14.88 -4.44
CA PHE A 188 8.20 13.86 -4.87
C PHE A 188 8.97 14.29 -6.14
N TYR A 189 9.27 15.58 -6.28
CA TYR A 189 9.85 16.15 -7.49
C TYR A 189 11.28 15.65 -7.80
N ASN A 190 11.44 15.07 -8.99
CA ASN A 190 12.70 14.60 -9.58
C ASN A 190 13.46 13.60 -8.68
N LEU A 191 12.91 12.38 -8.59
CA LEU A 191 13.50 11.22 -7.90
C LEU A 191 13.74 10.08 -8.91
N PRO A 192 14.69 10.23 -9.85
CA PRO A 192 14.76 9.42 -11.06
C PRO A 192 15.12 7.94 -10.85
N ASN A 193 15.57 7.55 -9.65
CA ASN A 193 15.89 6.16 -9.30
C ASN A 193 14.96 5.58 -8.21
N LEU A 194 13.84 6.25 -7.87
CA LEU A 194 12.92 5.76 -6.86
C LEU A 194 12.08 4.60 -7.41
N HIS A 195 12.27 3.40 -6.86
CA HIS A 195 11.55 2.18 -7.25
C HIS A 195 10.44 1.82 -6.26
N ILE A 196 10.52 2.27 -5.00
CA ILE A 196 9.59 1.94 -3.92
C ILE A 196 9.16 3.21 -3.19
N LEU A 197 7.84 3.43 -3.09
CA LEU A 197 7.23 4.49 -2.29
C LEU A 197 6.14 3.90 -1.39
N HIS A 198 6.36 3.94 -0.08
CA HIS A 198 5.41 3.45 0.93
C HIS A 198 4.84 4.63 1.72
N LEU A 199 3.50 4.73 1.69
CA LEU A 199 2.67 5.77 2.34
C LEU A 199 1.50 5.10 3.09
N SER A 200 1.70 3.86 3.56
CA SER A 200 0.68 3.08 4.26
C SER A 200 0.37 3.66 5.64
N ASN A 201 -0.85 3.44 6.14
CA ASN A 201 -1.32 3.93 7.44
C ASN A 201 -1.06 5.44 7.64
N ASN A 202 -1.79 6.24 6.88
CA ASN A 202 -1.73 7.70 6.87
C ASN A 202 -3.15 8.29 6.77
N ASN A 203 -3.27 9.62 6.74
CA ASN A 203 -4.55 10.31 6.66
C ASN A 203 -4.94 10.71 5.22
N ILE A 204 -4.33 10.12 4.19
CA ILE A 204 -4.39 10.66 2.82
C ILE A 204 -5.81 10.54 2.28
N SER A 205 -6.46 11.69 2.04
CA SER A 205 -7.77 11.77 1.37
C SER A 205 -7.70 12.47 0.01
N LEU A 206 -6.64 13.24 -0.26
CA LEU A 206 -6.44 13.98 -1.50
C LEU A 206 -5.05 13.74 -2.09
N ILE A 207 -5.01 13.30 -3.36
CA ILE A 207 -3.82 13.24 -4.19
C ILE A 207 -4.03 14.19 -5.36
N HIS A 208 -3.11 15.14 -5.55
CA HIS A 208 -3.18 16.06 -6.69
C HIS A 208 -2.73 15.39 -8.00
N GLU A 209 -3.34 15.81 -9.11
CA GLU A 209 -2.89 15.51 -10.48
C GLU A 209 -1.37 15.69 -10.62
N GLY A 210 -0.71 14.75 -11.29
CA GLY A 210 0.74 14.81 -11.53
C GLY A 210 1.61 14.83 -10.26
N CYS A 211 1.10 14.47 -9.08
CA CYS A 211 1.89 14.31 -7.85
C CYS A 211 3.09 13.37 -8.05
N PHE A 212 2.91 12.33 -8.87
CA PHE A 212 3.91 11.31 -9.18
C PHE A 212 4.59 11.47 -10.56
N LYS A 213 4.37 12.59 -11.26
CA LYS A 213 4.79 12.86 -12.66
C LYS A 213 6.29 12.70 -12.99
N HIS A 214 7.13 12.62 -11.96
CA HIS A 214 8.59 12.48 -12.08
C HIS A 214 9.12 11.18 -11.47
N LEU A 215 8.26 10.19 -11.24
CA LEU A 215 8.56 8.89 -10.64
C LEU A 215 8.52 7.76 -11.68
N ASN A 216 9.04 8.03 -12.89
CA ASN A 216 8.93 7.15 -14.06
C ASN A 216 9.50 5.73 -13.86
N ASN A 217 10.37 5.52 -12.87
CA ASN A 217 10.97 4.23 -12.51
C ASN A 217 10.35 3.57 -11.26
N LEU A 218 9.24 4.10 -10.74
CA LEU A 218 8.55 3.52 -9.58
C LEU A 218 7.95 2.17 -9.94
N ILE A 219 8.23 1.15 -9.14
CA ILE A 219 7.77 -0.24 -9.34
C ILE A 219 6.66 -0.60 -8.34
N GLU A 220 6.74 -0.10 -7.10
CA GLU A 220 5.76 -0.37 -6.04
C GLU A 220 5.32 0.93 -5.35
N LEU A 221 4.01 1.17 -5.35
CA LEU A 221 3.34 2.24 -4.61
C LEU A 221 2.34 1.65 -3.62
N ARG A 222 2.49 2.01 -2.34
CA ARG A 222 1.52 1.66 -1.29
C ARG A 222 0.84 2.88 -0.74
N LEU A 223 -0.50 2.84 -0.75
CA LEU A 223 -1.42 3.86 -0.26
C LEU A 223 -2.52 3.20 0.61
N ASP A 224 -2.28 2.00 1.12
CA ASP A 224 -3.25 1.25 1.93
C ASP A 224 -3.39 1.79 3.36
N TYR A 225 -4.55 1.56 3.97
CA TYR A 225 -4.93 2.17 5.25
C TYR A 225 -4.85 3.71 5.19
N ASN A 226 -5.67 4.29 4.31
CA ASN A 226 -5.80 5.73 4.11
C ASN A 226 -7.29 6.09 3.92
N TYR A 227 -7.59 7.32 3.52
CA TYR A 227 -8.95 7.86 3.42
C TYR A 227 -9.32 8.26 1.98
N ILE A 228 -8.66 7.67 0.99
CA ILE A 228 -8.90 7.96 -0.44
C ILE A 228 -10.30 7.45 -0.81
N SER A 229 -11.17 8.35 -1.27
CA SER A 229 -12.56 8.04 -1.66
C SER A 229 -12.79 8.03 -3.17
N VAL A 230 -11.91 8.67 -3.94
CA VAL A 230 -11.98 8.79 -5.40
C VAL A 230 -10.60 8.54 -5.99
N VAL A 231 -10.54 7.85 -7.13
CA VAL A 231 -9.35 7.68 -7.95
C VAL A 231 -9.65 8.23 -9.36
N THR A 232 -8.74 9.03 -9.91
CA THR A 232 -8.79 9.46 -11.31
C THR A 232 -7.47 9.21 -12.01
N ARG A 233 -7.51 9.15 -13.34
CA ARG A 233 -6.36 8.93 -14.23
C ARG A 233 -5.19 9.85 -13.90
N GLU A 234 -5.48 11.12 -13.67
CA GLU A 234 -4.51 12.21 -13.52
C GLU A 234 -3.69 12.10 -12.22
N MET A 235 -4.20 11.37 -11.22
CA MET A 235 -3.47 11.09 -9.97
C MET A 235 -2.22 10.23 -10.21
N PHE A 236 -2.22 9.40 -11.27
CA PHE A 236 -1.18 8.43 -11.58
C PHE A 236 -0.32 8.80 -12.81
N GLU A 237 -0.45 10.02 -13.33
CA GLU A 237 0.38 10.50 -14.45
C GLU A 237 1.87 10.30 -14.15
N GLY A 238 2.60 9.68 -15.08
CA GLY A 238 4.03 9.40 -14.98
C GLY A 238 4.43 8.09 -14.30
N LEU A 239 3.47 7.29 -13.80
CA LEU A 239 3.73 5.97 -13.17
C LEU A 239 3.81 4.81 -14.17
N GLU A 240 4.47 5.04 -15.31
CA GLU A 240 4.53 4.14 -16.47
C GLU A 240 5.05 2.72 -16.14
N ASN A 241 6.12 2.62 -15.34
CA ASN A 241 6.74 1.34 -14.96
C ASN A 241 6.14 0.71 -13.68
N LEU A 242 5.05 1.26 -13.14
CA LEU A 242 4.46 0.77 -11.90
C LEU A 242 3.95 -0.66 -12.07
N SER A 243 4.53 -1.58 -11.31
CA SER A 243 4.22 -3.01 -11.33
C SER A 243 3.17 -3.38 -10.27
N LYS A 244 3.15 -2.64 -9.15
CA LYS A 244 2.26 -2.90 -8.01
C LYS A 244 1.64 -1.62 -7.45
N LEU A 245 0.32 -1.65 -7.25
CA LEU A 245 -0.45 -0.60 -6.58
C LEU A 245 -1.30 -1.21 -5.47
N ASN A 246 -1.08 -0.76 -4.23
CA ASN A 246 -1.87 -1.17 -3.07
C ASN A 246 -2.75 -0.01 -2.59
N LEU A 247 -4.07 -0.17 -2.71
CA LEU A 247 -5.13 0.77 -2.30
C LEU A 247 -6.10 0.14 -1.28
N ARG A 248 -5.69 -0.95 -0.61
CA ARG A 248 -6.49 -1.66 0.39
C ARG A 248 -6.91 -0.76 1.55
N HIS A 249 -8.03 -1.07 2.21
CA HIS A 249 -8.48 -0.35 3.42
C HIS A 249 -8.57 1.18 3.23
N ASN A 250 -9.04 1.61 2.06
CA ASN A 250 -9.38 3.01 1.77
C ASN A 250 -10.90 3.22 1.88
N LYS A 251 -11.45 4.27 1.25
CA LYS A 251 -12.87 4.65 1.29
C LYS A 251 -13.48 4.72 -0.11
N LEU A 252 -12.91 4.02 -1.09
CA LEU A 252 -13.38 4.02 -2.48
C LEU A 252 -14.79 3.44 -2.56
N THR A 253 -15.73 4.17 -3.16
CA THR A 253 -17.12 3.73 -3.38
C THR A 253 -17.42 3.34 -4.82
N MET A 254 -16.61 3.79 -5.78
CA MET A 254 -16.74 3.45 -7.19
C MET A 254 -15.38 3.46 -7.91
N ILE A 255 -15.30 2.79 -9.06
CA ILE A 255 -14.20 2.94 -10.02
C ILE A 255 -14.76 3.51 -11.33
N GLY A 256 -14.35 4.73 -11.68
CA GLY A 256 -14.73 5.40 -12.92
C GLY A 256 -13.99 4.87 -14.16
N ASN A 257 -14.51 5.17 -15.35
CA ASN A 257 -13.86 4.81 -16.62
C ASN A 257 -12.40 5.28 -16.69
N LEU A 258 -11.51 4.39 -17.15
CA LEU A 258 -10.08 4.64 -17.38
C LEU A 258 -9.30 5.14 -16.14
N ALA A 259 -9.81 4.94 -14.93
CA ALA A 259 -9.22 5.44 -13.67
C ALA A 259 -7.74 5.02 -13.45
N PHE A 260 -7.31 3.92 -14.06
CA PHE A 260 -5.95 3.38 -13.95
C PHE A 260 -5.16 3.39 -15.29
N THR A 261 -5.64 4.07 -16.34
CA THR A 261 -5.11 3.89 -17.71
C THR A 261 -3.65 4.34 -17.92
N GLU A 262 -3.10 5.19 -17.03
CA GLU A 262 -1.67 5.53 -17.03
C GLU A 262 -0.76 4.37 -16.58
N LEU A 263 -1.32 3.36 -15.90
CA LEU A 263 -0.59 2.26 -15.26
C LEU A 263 -0.45 1.05 -16.20
N TRP A 264 -0.03 1.28 -17.44
CA TRP A 264 0.05 0.24 -18.48
C TRP A 264 1.04 -0.90 -18.17
N GLY A 265 2.02 -0.67 -17.29
CA GLY A 265 2.95 -1.69 -16.77
C GLY A 265 2.43 -2.54 -15.59
N LEU A 266 1.23 -2.24 -15.06
CA LEU A 266 0.73 -2.78 -13.79
C LEU A 266 0.43 -4.27 -13.84
N LYS A 267 0.82 -5.00 -12.79
CA LYS A 267 0.70 -6.46 -12.67
C LYS A 267 -0.11 -6.88 -11.44
N GLU A 268 -0.11 -6.09 -10.38
CA GLU A 268 -0.80 -6.36 -9.12
C GLU A 268 -1.56 -5.11 -8.64
N LEU A 269 -2.91 -5.17 -8.64
CA LEU A 269 -3.80 -4.09 -8.22
C LEU A 269 -4.68 -4.56 -7.05
N MET A 270 -4.44 -4.02 -5.86
CA MET A 270 -5.12 -4.42 -4.62
C MET A 270 -6.12 -3.34 -4.18
N LEU A 271 -7.41 -3.68 -4.21
CA LEU A 271 -8.54 -2.79 -3.88
C LEU A 271 -9.41 -3.34 -2.73
N ASP A 272 -8.93 -4.36 -2.02
CA ASP A 272 -9.68 -5.04 -0.96
C ASP A 272 -10.06 -4.12 0.21
N ASN A 273 -11.16 -4.47 0.89
CA ASN A 273 -11.66 -3.80 2.09
C ASN A 273 -11.89 -2.29 1.89
N ASN A 274 -12.40 -1.92 0.72
CA ASN A 274 -12.95 -0.60 0.42
C ASN A 274 -14.49 -0.64 0.59
N ALA A 275 -15.23 0.27 -0.04
CA ALA A 275 -16.69 0.28 -0.05
C ALA A 275 -17.24 0.27 -1.49
N ILE A 276 -16.53 -0.37 -2.44
CA ILE A 276 -16.83 -0.25 -3.87
C ILE A 276 -18.16 -0.94 -4.18
N GLU A 277 -19.15 -0.14 -4.57
CA GLU A 277 -20.51 -0.55 -4.96
C GLU A 277 -20.65 -0.62 -6.49
N TYR A 278 -19.89 0.21 -7.23
CA TYR A 278 -19.96 0.28 -8.70
C TYR A 278 -18.58 0.26 -9.37
N ILE A 279 -18.43 -0.55 -10.41
CA ILE A 279 -17.28 -0.57 -11.33
C ILE A 279 -17.81 -0.22 -12.72
N SER A 280 -17.30 0.85 -13.31
CA SER A 280 -17.65 1.27 -14.66
C SER A 280 -17.07 0.30 -15.70
N GLU A 281 -17.78 0.08 -16.81
CA GLU A 281 -17.42 -0.88 -17.87
C GLU A 281 -15.93 -0.81 -18.29
N ARG A 282 -15.40 0.40 -18.48
CA ARG A 282 -14.01 0.63 -18.90
C ARG A 282 -13.08 1.05 -17.75
N ALA A 283 -13.42 0.71 -16.51
CA ALA A 283 -12.66 1.10 -15.31
C ALA A 283 -11.19 0.64 -15.35
N PHE A 284 -10.95 -0.58 -15.84
CA PHE A 284 -9.63 -1.19 -15.95
C PHE A 284 -9.01 -1.06 -17.35
N GLY A 285 -9.55 -0.16 -18.20
CA GLY A 285 -9.10 0.01 -19.57
C GLY A 285 -7.62 0.42 -19.66
N GLY A 286 -6.87 -0.30 -20.51
CA GLY A 286 -5.41 -0.15 -20.66
C GLY A 286 -4.56 -1.05 -19.76
N LEU A 287 -5.13 -1.76 -18.78
CA LEU A 287 -4.39 -2.64 -17.85
C LEU A 287 -4.03 -4.02 -18.45
N ALA A 288 -3.54 -4.05 -19.69
CA ALA A 288 -3.25 -5.27 -20.44
C ALA A 288 -2.16 -6.17 -19.83
N GLN A 289 -1.33 -5.65 -18.91
CA GLN A 289 -0.32 -6.40 -18.16
C GLN A 289 -0.82 -6.92 -16.80
N LEU A 290 -2.05 -6.59 -16.38
CA LEU A 290 -2.52 -6.92 -15.04
C LEU A 290 -2.66 -8.43 -14.88
N ARG A 291 -2.05 -8.98 -13.83
CA ARG A 291 -2.05 -10.41 -13.51
C ARG A 291 -2.91 -10.76 -12.32
N LYS A 292 -3.06 -9.83 -11.37
CA LYS A 292 -3.84 -10.03 -10.15
C LYS A 292 -4.67 -8.80 -9.84
N LEU A 293 -5.99 -9.01 -9.74
CA LEU A 293 -6.97 -8.02 -9.31
C LEU A 293 -7.63 -8.56 -8.03
N TRP A 294 -7.50 -7.82 -6.94
CA TRP A 294 -8.15 -8.16 -5.69
C TRP A 294 -9.19 -7.09 -5.32
N LEU A 295 -10.43 -7.52 -5.16
CA LEU A 295 -11.63 -6.71 -4.89
C LEU A 295 -12.40 -7.25 -3.68
N SER A 296 -11.79 -8.09 -2.83
CA SER A 296 -12.49 -8.75 -1.73
C SER A 296 -12.89 -7.78 -0.61
N GLY A 297 -13.98 -8.06 0.10
CA GLY A 297 -14.47 -7.17 1.16
C GLY A 297 -14.98 -5.82 0.65
N ASN A 298 -15.56 -5.78 -0.55
CA ASN A 298 -16.24 -4.62 -1.11
C ASN A 298 -17.77 -4.84 -1.07
N ARG A 299 -18.53 -4.10 -1.88
CA ARG A 299 -20.00 -4.08 -1.86
C ARG A 299 -20.61 -4.33 -3.25
N LEU A 300 -19.85 -4.97 -4.14
CA LEU A 300 -20.27 -5.24 -5.52
C LEU A 300 -21.50 -6.16 -5.51
N THR A 301 -22.62 -5.70 -6.07
CA THR A 301 -23.84 -6.51 -6.29
C THR A 301 -23.82 -7.20 -7.66
N THR A 302 -23.14 -6.59 -8.64
CA THR A 302 -22.98 -7.10 -10.00
C THR A 302 -21.53 -7.04 -10.45
N PHE A 303 -21.10 -8.00 -11.27
CA PHE A 303 -19.82 -7.95 -11.99
C PHE A 303 -20.09 -8.16 -13.49
N TYR A 304 -19.83 -7.13 -14.30
CA TYR A 304 -20.23 -7.10 -15.72
C TYR A 304 -19.35 -7.98 -16.61
N GLU A 305 -19.89 -8.44 -17.74
CA GLU A 305 -19.23 -9.45 -18.59
C GLU A 305 -17.95 -8.91 -19.24
N ASP A 306 -17.99 -7.68 -19.76
CA ASP A 306 -16.84 -7.05 -20.42
C ASP A 306 -15.82 -6.44 -19.43
N ALA A 307 -16.07 -6.51 -18.11
CA ALA A 307 -15.22 -5.88 -17.08
C ALA A 307 -13.77 -6.41 -17.05
N LEU A 308 -13.49 -7.55 -17.71
CA LEU A 308 -12.16 -8.14 -17.85
C LEU A 308 -11.55 -8.03 -19.27
N GLU A 309 -12.25 -7.48 -20.28
CA GLU A 309 -11.86 -7.59 -21.71
C GLU A 309 -10.45 -7.05 -22.01
N ASP A 310 -10.08 -5.91 -21.43
CA ASP A 310 -8.77 -5.28 -21.60
C ASP A 310 -7.64 -5.99 -20.81
N MET A 311 -7.95 -6.83 -19.81
CA MET A 311 -6.99 -7.43 -18.87
C MET A 311 -6.45 -8.80 -19.33
N ARG A 312 -5.87 -8.83 -20.53
CA ARG A 312 -5.39 -10.04 -21.26
C ARG A 312 -4.17 -10.76 -20.65
N SER A 313 -3.80 -10.45 -19.41
CA SER A 313 -2.76 -11.13 -18.63
C SER A 313 -3.27 -11.67 -17.28
N LEU A 314 -4.57 -11.49 -16.99
CA LEU A 314 -5.15 -11.76 -15.68
C LEU A 314 -5.17 -13.25 -15.38
N VAL A 315 -4.70 -13.61 -14.19
CA VAL A 315 -4.71 -14.98 -13.67
C VAL A 315 -5.34 -15.10 -12.29
N VAL A 316 -5.36 -14.02 -11.47
CA VAL A 316 -6.07 -14.03 -10.18
C VAL A 316 -7.12 -12.94 -10.14
N LEU A 317 -8.36 -13.34 -9.84
CA LEU A 317 -9.49 -12.47 -9.52
C LEU A 317 -10.05 -12.87 -8.15
N ASP A 318 -10.04 -11.94 -7.20
CA ASP A 318 -10.56 -12.15 -5.85
C ASP A 318 -11.78 -11.25 -5.61
N LEU A 319 -12.98 -11.85 -5.60
CA LEU A 319 -14.26 -11.18 -5.39
C LEU A 319 -14.90 -11.57 -4.05
N ARG A 320 -14.17 -12.22 -3.15
CA ARG A 320 -14.71 -12.76 -1.88
C ARG A 320 -15.34 -11.68 -1.00
N ASN A 321 -16.35 -12.05 -0.22
CA ASN A 321 -17.05 -11.14 0.70
C ASN A 321 -17.53 -9.84 0.01
N ASN A 322 -18.17 -9.97 -1.16
CA ASN A 322 -18.95 -8.92 -1.79
C ASN A 322 -20.46 -9.21 -1.62
N LEU A 323 -21.31 -8.55 -2.38
CA LEU A 323 -22.77 -8.69 -2.35
C LEU A 323 -23.32 -9.32 -3.65
N LEU A 324 -22.50 -10.12 -4.36
CA LEU A 324 -22.87 -10.72 -5.63
C LEU A 324 -23.95 -11.79 -5.45
N GLU A 325 -25.12 -11.58 -6.03
CA GLU A 325 -26.21 -12.57 -6.12
C GLU A 325 -25.97 -13.55 -7.29
N THR A 326 -25.28 -13.11 -8.35
CA THR A 326 -24.90 -13.97 -9.48
C THR A 326 -23.65 -13.48 -10.21
N ILE A 327 -23.01 -14.36 -10.99
CA ILE A 327 -21.89 -14.05 -11.88
C ILE A 327 -21.89 -15.06 -13.03
N SER A 328 -21.73 -14.59 -14.27
CA SER A 328 -21.74 -15.43 -15.47
C SER A 328 -20.35 -16.02 -15.78
N TYR A 329 -20.32 -17.02 -16.66
CA TYR A 329 -19.06 -17.53 -17.22
C TYR A 329 -18.34 -16.46 -18.05
N GLU A 330 -19.07 -15.66 -18.84
CA GLU A 330 -18.48 -14.67 -19.75
C GLU A 330 -17.72 -13.58 -18.98
N ALA A 331 -18.21 -13.19 -17.81
CA ALA A 331 -17.54 -12.27 -16.88
C ALA A 331 -16.22 -12.80 -16.28
N ILE A 332 -15.89 -14.08 -16.46
CA ILE A 332 -14.58 -14.67 -16.11
C ILE A 332 -13.84 -15.30 -17.30
N ARG A 333 -14.48 -15.43 -18.47
CA ARG A 333 -13.94 -16.10 -19.67
C ARG A 333 -12.52 -15.61 -20.02
N PRO A 334 -12.19 -14.29 -20.03
CA PRO A 334 -10.84 -13.82 -20.33
C PRO A 334 -9.75 -14.36 -19.37
N LEU A 335 -10.08 -14.59 -18.09
CA LEU A 335 -9.14 -15.16 -17.11
C LEU A 335 -8.93 -16.66 -17.34
N VAL A 336 -9.98 -17.39 -17.71
CA VAL A 336 -9.93 -18.84 -17.96
C VAL A 336 -9.18 -19.15 -19.25
N GLU A 337 -9.52 -18.46 -20.34
CA GLU A 337 -9.00 -18.70 -21.69
C GLU A 337 -7.57 -18.17 -21.92
N ASN A 338 -7.04 -17.34 -21.01
CA ASN A 338 -5.67 -16.84 -21.08
C ASN A 338 -4.68 -18.02 -21.26
N VAL A 339 -3.92 -17.98 -22.36
CA VAL A 339 -3.31 -19.16 -23.04
C VAL A 339 -2.34 -20.01 -22.19
N LYS A 340 -2.03 -19.60 -20.95
CA LYS A 340 -1.20 -20.33 -19.98
C LYS A 340 -1.76 -20.23 -18.54
N SER A 341 -3.03 -20.59 -18.35
CA SER A 341 -3.76 -20.64 -17.07
C SER A 341 -3.21 -21.60 -15.99
N SER A 342 -1.90 -21.88 -15.93
CA SER A 342 -1.24 -22.74 -14.94
C SER A 342 -1.16 -22.16 -13.51
N SER A 343 -1.86 -21.05 -13.27
CA SER A 343 -2.00 -20.38 -11.97
C SER A 343 -3.29 -19.53 -11.94
N ALA A 344 -4.30 -19.94 -12.70
CA ALA A 344 -5.60 -19.28 -12.70
C ALA A 344 -6.30 -19.48 -11.34
N ALA A 345 -6.98 -18.45 -10.84
CA ALA A 345 -7.79 -18.55 -9.64
C ALA A 345 -8.91 -17.48 -9.65
N VAL A 346 -10.13 -17.91 -9.41
CA VAL A 346 -11.29 -17.04 -9.18
C VAL A 346 -11.86 -17.38 -7.80
N TYR A 347 -11.90 -16.40 -6.90
CA TYR A 347 -12.41 -16.61 -5.54
C TYR A 347 -13.74 -15.87 -5.33
N LEU A 348 -14.81 -16.62 -5.04
CA LEU A 348 -16.18 -16.10 -4.87
C LEU A 348 -16.76 -16.30 -3.44
N GLU A 349 -16.02 -16.95 -2.55
CA GLU A 349 -16.43 -17.27 -1.16
C GLU A 349 -17.01 -16.05 -0.40
N GLY A 350 -18.09 -16.25 0.35
CA GLY A 350 -18.69 -15.20 1.19
C GLY A 350 -19.58 -14.18 0.45
N ASN A 351 -19.93 -14.43 -0.82
CA ASN A 351 -20.99 -13.70 -1.53
C ASN A 351 -22.37 -14.33 -1.29
N PRO A 352 -23.47 -13.55 -1.32
CA PRO A 352 -24.85 -14.04 -1.21
C PRO A 352 -25.37 -14.63 -2.53
N LEU A 353 -24.59 -15.50 -3.18
CA LEU A 353 -24.92 -16.06 -4.49
C LEU A 353 -26.21 -16.90 -4.45
N ASP A 354 -27.08 -16.79 -5.45
CA ASP A 354 -28.27 -17.65 -5.56
C ASP A 354 -27.92 -19.09 -5.95
N CYS A 355 -28.48 -20.10 -5.28
CA CYS A 355 -28.38 -21.50 -5.69
C CYS A 355 -29.29 -21.81 -6.91
N ASN A 356 -29.03 -21.17 -8.06
CA ASN A 356 -29.80 -21.37 -9.29
C ASN A 356 -28.90 -21.68 -10.51
N CYS A 357 -29.52 -22.08 -11.63
CA CYS A 357 -28.81 -22.62 -12.78
C CYS A 357 -27.93 -21.60 -13.56
N ARG A 358 -27.97 -20.30 -13.21
CA ARG A 358 -26.99 -19.30 -13.70
C ARG A 358 -25.56 -19.66 -13.26
N LEU A 359 -25.38 -20.38 -12.15
CA LEU A 359 -24.08 -20.84 -11.64
C LEU A 359 -23.67 -22.24 -12.16
N SER A 360 -24.42 -22.83 -13.08
CA SER A 360 -24.14 -24.18 -13.62
C SER A 360 -22.75 -24.31 -14.26
N TRP A 361 -22.21 -23.22 -14.80
CA TRP A 361 -20.85 -23.15 -15.36
C TRP A 361 -19.75 -23.58 -14.36
N ILE A 362 -19.97 -23.39 -13.06
CA ILE A 362 -19.01 -23.75 -12.00
C ILE A 362 -18.76 -25.25 -11.98
N TYR A 363 -19.78 -26.09 -12.22
CA TYR A 363 -19.66 -27.55 -12.21
C TYR A 363 -18.78 -28.05 -13.35
N VAL A 364 -18.98 -27.52 -14.56
CA VAL A 364 -18.22 -27.91 -15.75
C VAL A 364 -16.79 -27.38 -15.67
N LEU A 365 -16.59 -26.08 -15.36
CA LEU A 365 -15.24 -25.53 -15.24
C LEU A 365 -14.42 -26.25 -14.16
N ARG A 366 -15.04 -26.63 -13.03
CA ARG A 366 -14.40 -27.42 -11.95
C ARG A 366 -14.00 -28.84 -12.40
N ASN A 367 -14.72 -29.43 -13.35
CA ASN A 367 -14.44 -30.76 -13.87
C ASN A 367 -13.48 -30.76 -15.08
N GLU A 368 -13.48 -29.71 -15.89
CA GLU A 368 -12.60 -29.57 -17.07
C GLU A 368 -11.22 -29.01 -16.72
N THR A 369 -11.13 -28.11 -15.72
CA THR A 369 -9.86 -27.46 -15.35
C THR A 369 -8.82 -28.46 -14.85
N GLN A 370 -7.60 -28.32 -15.36
CA GLN A 370 -6.42 -29.04 -14.89
C GLN A 370 -5.66 -28.25 -13.81
N GLU A 371 -6.04 -27.01 -13.53
CA GLU A 371 -5.39 -26.16 -12.53
C GLU A 371 -6.03 -26.38 -11.13
N SER A 372 -5.19 -26.71 -10.15
CA SER A 372 -5.63 -27.15 -8.82
C SER A 372 -6.16 -26.03 -7.91
N THR A 373 -5.68 -24.81 -8.08
CA THR A 373 -6.04 -23.62 -7.29
C THR A 373 -7.45 -23.15 -7.64
N LEU A 374 -7.75 -23.00 -8.93
CA LEU A 374 -9.08 -22.73 -9.47
C LEU A 374 -10.06 -23.83 -9.07
N ARG A 375 -9.70 -25.11 -9.26
CA ARG A 375 -10.56 -26.22 -8.84
C ARG A 375 -10.91 -26.16 -7.35
N HIS A 376 -9.92 -25.91 -6.50
CA HIS A 376 -10.10 -25.80 -5.06
C HIS A 376 -10.83 -24.52 -4.61
N ALA A 377 -10.80 -23.45 -5.41
CA ALA A 377 -11.59 -22.23 -5.17
C ALA A 377 -13.06 -22.43 -5.56
N LEU A 378 -13.33 -23.06 -6.71
CA LEU A 378 -14.67 -23.44 -7.16
C LEU A 378 -15.35 -24.42 -6.17
N GLU A 379 -14.57 -25.32 -5.56
CA GLU A 379 -15.04 -26.25 -4.50
C GLU A 379 -15.44 -25.59 -3.17
N LYS A 380 -15.17 -24.29 -2.99
CA LYS A 380 -15.60 -23.51 -1.81
C LYS A 380 -16.78 -22.58 -2.10
N VAL A 381 -17.27 -22.53 -3.34
CA VAL A 381 -18.40 -21.67 -3.69
C VAL A 381 -19.63 -22.12 -2.91
N SER A 382 -20.17 -21.19 -2.14
CA SER A 382 -21.42 -21.32 -1.40
C SER A 382 -22.47 -20.42 -2.01
N CYS A 383 -23.73 -20.81 -1.84
CA CYS A 383 -24.89 -20.11 -2.34
C CYS A 383 -26.04 -20.21 -1.31
N ILE A 384 -27.05 -19.37 -1.48
CA ILE A 384 -28.27 -19.32 -0.67
C ILE A 384 -29.39 -20.03 -1.44
N GLN A 385 -30.11 -20.92 -0.75
CA GLN A 385 -31.36 -21.48 -1.27
C GLN A 385 -32.53 -20.56 -0.88
N ASP A 386 -33.34 -20.15 -1.85
CA ASP A 386 -34.50 -19.27 -1.66
C ASP A 386 -35.63 -19.99 -0.87
N PRO A 387 -36.00 -19.52 0.34
CA PRO A 387 -37.05 -20.14 1.15
C PRO A 387 -38.47 -20.00 0.57
N GLU A 388 -38.70 -19.19 -0.48
CA GLU A 388 -39.97 -19.24 -1.21
C GLU A 388 -40.17 -20.61 -1.91
N SER A 389 -39.09 -21.34 -2.23
CA SER A 389 -39.17 -22.67 -2.86
C SER A 389 -39.68 -23.78 -1.92
N ASP A 390 -39.48 -23.65 -0.61
CA ASP A 390 -39.97 -24.60 0.41
C ASP A 390 -41.49 -24.54 0.64
N ARG A 391 -42.15 -23.45 0.24
CA ARG A 391 -43.60 -23.25 0.50
C ARG A 391 -44.52 -24.22 -0.26
N HIS A 392 -44.00 -25.00 -1.20
CA HIS A 392 -44.75 -26.04 -1.89
C HIS A 392 -44.47 -27.47 -1.41
N LEU A 393 -43.69 -27.65 -0.33
CA LEU A 393 -43.32 -28.98 0.20
C LEU A 393 -43.68 -29.22 1.68
N ASN A 394 -43.86 -28.17 2.49
CA ASN A 394 -44.00 -28.29 3.95
C ASN A 394 -45.44 -28.11 4.51
N ASP A 395 -46.48 -28.19 3.69
CA ASP A 395 -47.89 -28.06 4.15
C ASP A 395 -48.39 -29.29 4.96
N HIS A 396 -47.56 -30.34 5.07
CA HIS A 396 -47.78 -31.53 5.88
C HIS A 396 -46.52 -31.95 6.67
N VAL A 397 -46.27 -31.35 7.84
CA VAL A 397 -45.94 -32.09 9.08
C VAL A 397 -45.97 -31.16 10.31
N GLU A 398 -46.67 -31.65 11.35
CA GLU A 398 -46.56 -31.34 12.79
C GLU A 398 -46.41 -29.88 13.26
N ALA A 399 -47.56 -29.29 13.59
CA ALA A 399 -47.64 -28.34 14.70
C ALA A 399 -47.59 -29.08 16.05
N THR A 400 -46.54 -28.89 16.86
CA THR A 400 -46.60 -29.11 18.32
C THR A 400 -45.54 -28.34 19.12
N ASN A 401 -45.89 -28.02 20.38
CA ASN A 401 -44.99 -27.84 21.53
C ASN A 401 -43.95 -26.68 21.51
N ALA A 402 -44.51 -25.47 21.61
CA ALA A 402 -44.15 -24.41 22.55
C ALA A 402 -43.06 -24.65 23.63
N LYS A 403 -42.27 -23.58 23.88
CA LYS A 403 -41.55 -23.21 25.14
C LYS A 403 -40.36 -24.12 25.53
N ASP A 404 -39.27 -23.62 26.11
CA ASP A 404 -39.23 -22.61 27.18
C ASP A 404 -37.97 -21.70 27.18
N ASN A 405 -37.83 -20.90 28.24
CA ASN A 405 -36.84 -19.82 28.41
C ASN A 405 -35.39 -20.26 28.58
N VAL A 406 -34.44 -19.40 28.19
CA VAL A 406 -33.05 -19.39 28.69
C VAL A 406 -32.77 -18.03 29.33
N LEU A 407 -32.51 -18.02 30.63
CA LEU A 407 -31.91 -16.88 31.33
C LEU A 407 -30.38 -16.98 31.26
N ALA A 408 -29.71 -15.83 31.36
CA ALA A 408 -28.26 -15.75 31.35
C ALA A 408 -27.64 -16.23 32.67
N ASP A 409 -26.40 -16.69 32.58
CA ASP A 409 -25.40 -16.47 33.62
C ASP A 409 -24.09 -16.06 32.94
N GLU A 410 -23.32 -15.18 33.58
CA GLU A 410 -22.08 -14.61 33.04
C GLU A 410 -20.87 -15.11 33.81
N ASN A 411 -19.78 -15.41 33.12
CA ASN A 411 -18.46 -15.21 33.72
C ASN A 411 -17.40 -14.83 32.69
N TYR A 412 -16.45 -14.02 33.13
CA TYR A 412 -15.52 -13.26 32.30
C TYR A 412 -14.18 -13.97 32.14
N ASP A 413 -13.44 -13.61 31.07
CA ASP A 413 -11.98 -13.51 31.18
C ASP A 413 -11.34 -12.47 30.23
N TYR A 414 -10.10 -12.08 30.55
CA TYR A 414 -9.34 -10.94 30.00
C TYR A 414 -8.22 -11.37 29.02
N TYR A 415 -7.88 -10.69 27.90
CA TYR A 415 -8.41 -9.50 27.19
C TYR A 415 -8.01 -9.55 25.70
N ASP A 416 -8.72 -8.80 24.84
CA ASP A 416 -8.06 -7.81 23.97
C ASP A 416 -9.00 -6.60 23.72
N ARG A 417 -8.45 -5.41 23.42
CA ARG A 417 -9.22 -4.20 23.05
C ARG A 417 -8.71 -3.68 21.71
N ASN A 418 -9.51 -3.79 20.65
CA ASN A 418 -10.50 -2.78 20.25
C ASN A 418 -9.91 -1.38 20.04
N ASP A 419 -9.81 -0.99 18.77
CA ASP A 419 -10.31 0.31 18.32
C ASP A 419 -11.38 0.06 17.23
N ASP A 420 -12.41 0.90 17.18
CA ASP A 420 -13.67 0.60 16.46
C ASP A 420 -13.68 1.15 15.03
N TYR A 421 -13.82 0.24 14.05
CA TYR A 421 -14.38 0.56 12.74
C TYR A 421 -15.35 -0.53 12.26
N GLY A 422 -16.53 -0.58 12.87
CA GLY A 422 -17.76 -0.95 12.17
C GLY A 422 -18.05 -2.45 12.04
N GLN A 423 -18.56 -3.05 13.11
CA GLN A 423 -19.35 -4.28 12.98
C GLN A 423 -20.62 -4.04 12.16
N ARG A 424 -20.64 -4.41 10.88
CA ARG A 424 -21.88 -4.72 10.15
C ARG A 424 -21.63 -5.63 8.95
N ASN A 425 -22.66 -6.39 8.57
CA ASN A 425 -22.72 -7.27 7.40
C ASN A 425 -21.72 -8.45 7.36
N LYS A 426 -21.43 -9.06 8.51
CA LYS A 426 -21.39 -10.53 8.51
C LYS A 426 -22.81 -11.04 8.29
N PHE A 427 -23.17 -11.31 7.04
CA PHE A 427 -24.38 -12.06 6.71
C PHE A 427 -24.27 -13.46 7.35
N LYS A 428 -24.92 -13.66 8.49
CA LYS A 428 -25.30 -15.00 8.95
C LYS A 428 -26.48 -15.47 8.11
N THR A 429 -26.21 -15.82 6.86
CA THR A 429 -27.12 -16.56 6.01
C THR A 429 -27.21 -17.98 6.53
N ASN A 430 -28.16 -18.21 7.45
CA ASN A 430 -28.39 -19.52 8.09
C ASN A 430 -28.74 -20.63 7.07
N ASN A 431 -29.02 -20.26 5.81
CA ASN A 431 -29.37 -21.14 4.69
C ASN A 431 -28.25 -21.25 3.63
N ALA A 432 -27.01 -20.85 3.96
CA ALA A 432 -25.88 -20.95 3.04
C ALA A 432 -25.38 -22.40 2.93
N VAL A 433 -25.43 -22.96 1.72
CA VAL A 433 -24.97 -24.32 1.38
C VAL A 433 -23.82 -24.24 0.37
N LYS A 434 -23.01 -25.30 0.23
CA LYS A 434 -22.05 -25.35 -0.89
C LYS A 434 -22.79 -25.63 -2.19
N LEU A 435 -22.44 -24.93 -3.26
CA LEU A 435 -23.05 -25.14 -4.57
C LEU A 435 -22.85 -26.59 -5.06
N LEU A 436 -21.61 -27.09 -5.05
CA LEU A 436 -21.29 -28.43 -5.56
C LEU A 436 -21.81 -29.60 -4.71
N ASP A 437 -22.34 -29.34 -3.51
CA ASP A 437 -23.04 -30.36 -2.72
C ASP A 437 -24.50 -30.54 -3.21
N ILE A 438 -25.03 -29.61 -4.03
CA ILE A 438 -26.32 -29.70 -4.73
C ILE A 438 -26.14 -30.42 -6.08
N PRO A 439 -26.94 -31.45 -6.42
CA PRO A 439 -26.94 -32.05 -7.75
C PRO A 439 -27.34 -31.06 -8.85
N LEU A 440 -26.56 -30.99 -9.93
CA LEU A 440 -26.78 -30.08 -11.07
C LEU A 440 -28.21 -30.16 -11.64
N ASP A 441 -28.77 -31.36 -11.73
CA ASP A 441 -30.13 -31.61 -12.23
C ASP A 441 -31.25 -31.13 -11.30
N THR A 442 -30.92 -30.74 -10.06
CA THR A 442 -31.86 -30.22 -9.05
C THR A 442 -31.81 -28.70 -8.90
N LEU A 443 -30.85 -28.01 -9.54
CA LEU A 443 -30.80 -26.55 -9.50
C LEU A 443 -32.05 -25.93 -10.17
N PRO A 444 -32.75 -24.99 -9.50
CA PRO A 444 -33.84 -24.24 -10.10
C PRO A 444 -33.30 -23.33 -11.22
N CYS A 445 -34.12 -23.11 -12.25
CA CYS A 445 -33.87 -22.09 -13.28
C CYS A 445 -34.93 -20.99 -13.18
N PRO A 446 -34.55 -19.69 -13.19
CA PRO A 446 -35.49 -18.58 -13.34
C PRO A 446 -36.32 -18.72 -14.63
N LYS A 447 -37.61 -18.35 -14.57
CA LYS A 447 -38.54 -18.55 -15.70
C LYS A 447 -38.16 -17.75 -16.94
N ASP A 448 -37.63 -16.56 -16.76
CA ASP A 448 -37.14 -15.67 -17.84
C ASP A 448 -36.00 -16.34 -18.65
N LEU A 449 -35.22 -17.22 -18.00
CA LEU A 449 -34.15 -18.02 -18.60
C LEU A 449 -34.71 -19.25 -19.35
N LEU A 450 -35.85 -19.78 -18.92
CA LEU A 450 -36.59 -20.81 -19.68
C LEU A 450 -37.22 -20.18 -20.93
N GLN A 451 -37.94 -19.06 -20.75
CA GLN A 451 -38.68 -18.37 -21.81
C GLN A 451 -37.75 -17.86 -22.93
N SER A 452 -36.60 -17.28 -22.61
CA SER A 452 -35.64 -16.80 -23.63
C SER A 452 -35.08 -17.92 -24.52
N VAL A 453 -34.99 -19.16 -24.02
CA VAL A 453 -34.58 -20.31 -24.83
C VAL A 453 -35.77 -20.97 -25.55
N GLU A 454 -36.98 -20.91 -24.98
CA GLU A 454 -38.22 -21.28 -25.70
C GLU A 454 -38.50 -20.35 -26.89
N GLU A 455 -38.34 -19.03 -26.75
CA GLU A 455 -38.52 -18.05 -27.82
C GLU A 455 -37.47 -18.20 -28.93
N SER A 456 -36.26 -18.67 -28.60
CA SER A 456 -35.16 -18.84 -29.56
C SER A 456 -35.21 -20.16 -30.35
N TYR A 457 -35.89 -21.21 -29.86
CA TYR A 457 -35.84 -22.56 -30.48
C TYR A 457 -37.15 -23.36 -30.48
N GLY A 458 -38.19 -22.95 -29.74
CA GLY A 458 -39.36 -23.78 -29.45
C GLY A 458 -39.08 -24.83 -28.36
N HIS A 459 -40.12 -25.25 -27.62
CA HIS A 459 -40.07 -26.07 -26.39
C HIS A 459 -38.85 -27.01 -26.25
N PRO A 460 -37.76 -26.55 -25.60
CA PRO A 460 -36.61 -27.38 -25.30
C PRO A 460 -36.88 -28.19 -24.03
N VAL A 461 -36.34 -29.41 -23.96
CA VAL A 461 -36.30 -30.16 -22.71
C VAL A 461 -35.41 -29.40 -21.72
N GLN A 462 -35.75 -29.36 -20.43
CA GLN A 462 -35.04 -28.58 -19.40
C GLN A 462 -33.51 -28.82 -19.40
N ASN A 463 -33.05 -30.01 -19.77
CA ASN A 463 -31.63 -30.35 -19.89
C ASN A 463 -30.93 -29.62 -21.05
N GLU A 464 -31.62 -29.33 -22.15
CA GLU A 464 -31.06 -28.49 -23.23
C GLU A 464 -30.96 -27.03 -22.81
N ILE A 465 -31.87 -26.52 -21.98
CA ILE A 465 -31.77 -25.15 -21.45
C ILE A 465 -30.58 -25.03 -20.49
N ARG A 466 -30.40 -26.04 -19.62
CA ARG A 466 -29.22 -26.17 -18.74
C ARG A 466 -27.90 -26.31 -19.51
N LEU A 467 -27.92 -26.88 -20.72
CA LEU A 467 -26.75 -27.00 -21.61
C LEU A 467 -26.60 -25.83 -22.62
N LYS A 468 -27.64 -25.02 -22.86
CA LYS A 468 -27.57 -23.78 -23.66
C LYS A 468 -27.26 -22.54 -22.84
N ALA A 469 -27.40 -22.60 -21.51
CA ALA A 469 -26.78 -21.64 -20.59
C ALA A 469 -25.24 -21.60 -20.71
N PHE A 470 -24.62 -22.59 -21.38
CA PHE A 470 -23.21 -22.60 -21.78
C PHE A 470 -22.91 -21.97 -23.14
N SER A 471 -23.92 -21.73 -23.99
CA SER A 471 -23.73 -21.48 -25.43
C SER A 471 -24.15 -20.08 -25.88
N GLY A 472 -23.81 -19.06 -25.08
CA GLY A 472 -23.70 -17.69 -25.58
C GLY A 472 -22.51 -17.55 -26.55
N GLY A 473 -21.38 -18.16 -26.19
CA GLY A 473 -20.24 -18.42 -27.07
C GLY A 473 -20.31 -19.78 -27.77
N SER A 474 -19.89 -19.84 -29.04
CA SER A 474 -19.93 -21.05 -29.85
C SER A 474 -18.75 -22.01 -29.58
N PHE A 475 -18.98 -23.07 -28.80
CA PHE A 475 -18.09 -24.24 -28.67
C PHE A 475 -18.02 -25.05 -29.98
N LEU A 476 -17.30 -24.54 -30.98
CA LEU A 476 -17.08 -25.24 -32.24
C LEU A 476 -16.07 -26.40 -32.08
N TYR A 477 -16.61 -27.62 -32.02
CA TYR A 477 -15.85 -28.86 -32.14
C TYR A 477 -15.06 -28.91 -33.46
N HIS A 478 -13.74 -28.74 -33.38
CA HIS A 478 -12.83 -29.17 -34.44
C HIS A 478 -11.61 -29.93 -33.91
N ARG A 479 -11.88 -31.09 -33.29
CA ARG A 479 -10.90 -32.18 -33.23
C ARG A 479 -10.64 -32.70 -34.65
N SER A 480 -9.62 -32.17 -35.30
CA SER A 480 -9.09 -32.71 -36.56
C SER A 480 -8.57 -34.13 -36.33
N LEU A 481 -9.35 -35.14 -36.72
CA LEU A 481 -8.90 -36.53 -36.75
C LEU A 481 -7.83 -36.70 -37.84
N LEU A 482 -6.56 -36.70 -37.44
CA LEU A 482 -5.44 -37.10 -38.29
C LEU A 482 -5.44 -38.63 -38.49
N ILE A 483 -6.37 -39.12 -39.31
CA ILE A 483 -6.26 -40.47 -39.88
C ILE A 483 -5.24 -40.40 -41.02
N ALA A 484 -4.00 -40.73 -40.71
CA ALA A 484 -2.95 -40.90 -41.71
C ALA A 484 -3.02 -42.31 -42.32
N LEU A 485 -3.22 -42.40 -43.63
CA LEU A 485 -2.76 -43.49 -44.50
C LEU A 485 -2.58 -42.92 -45.93
N PRO A 486 -1.58 -43.37 -46.72
CA PRO A 486 -1.20 -42.72 -47.98
C PRO A 486 -1.82 -43.40 -49.21
N LEU A 487 -1.68 -42.77 -50.40
CA LEU A 487 -0.92 -43.30 -51.56
C LEU A 487 -1.14 -42.48 -52.87
N LEU A 488 -0.02 -42.21 -53.56
CA LEU A 488 0.19 -42.25 -55.02
C LEU A 488 -0.58 -41.35 -56.02
N PHE A 489 0.24 -40.74 -56.90
CA PHE A 489 -0.02 -40.23 -58.26
C PHE A 489 -1.05 -39.07 -58.40
N LEU A 490 -0.85 -38.11 -59.32
CA LEU A 490 0.10 -38.04 -60.45
C LEU A 490 0.69 -36.63 -60.58
#